data_AF-A0A150TRV3-F1
#
_entry.id   AF-A0A150TRV3-F1
#
_cell.length_a   1.000
_cell.length_b   1.000
_cell.length_c   1.000
_cell.angle_alpha   90.00
_cell.angle_beta   90.00
_cell.angle_gamma   90.00
#
_symmetry.space_group_name_H-M   'P 1'
#
loop_
_entity.id
_entity.type
_entity.pdbx_description
1 polymer ?
#
loop_
_entity_poly.entity_id
_entity_poly.type
_entity_poly.pdbx_seq_one_letter_code
_entity_poly.pdbx_strand_id
1 'polypeptide(L)'
;MRRYVLLAAAVAPILAVTAAVTVPGCGEEFENICEFLDDSSSCYHAFQTETDAQCWTKGEGEGPIGNFASRDKLDVCFLKDGGQIVFDPPLDIAAFPPTSVSFKRLNAQAEECGSVAFSGEFSYSVTAQVPCSQNLVDAGVEECEDAGADGTVKVGRTLTLTTPEGRSTLDVSCAGGKSHHFNRVDIQECADTRQDRLQPRAVLEASAGNQPPPQPPPDGGPTMTELYEGSVKLRIYYPRSGATVENKETKKKDVELSPDVVEYFDCRIPPPAPLCLNGQKDGLETDIDCGGTLCTKRCAEGQSCAQDSDCDGGGTCRIDTTGFLKCQASGSSSSTTSSSTSSTTGGGAGGGGAGAGGSGGA
;
A
#
# COMPACT_ATOMS: atom_id res chain seq x y z
N MET A 1 44.43 -1.96 -23.97
CA MET A 1 43.24 -2.26 -23.14
C MET A 1 42.32 -1.04 -23.18
N ARG A 2 41.38 -0.98 -24.13
CA ARG A 2 40.43 0.14 -24.27
C ARG A 2 39.15 -0.23 -23.51
N ARG A 3 38.82 0.54 -22.48
CA ARG A 3 37.56 0.44 -21.74
C ARG A 3 36.49 1.18 -22.53
N TYR A 4 35.46 0.47 -22.98
CA TYR A 4 34.23 1.08 -23.49
C TYR A 4 33.24 1.18 -22.33
N VAL A 5 32.93 2.41 -21.93
CA VAL A 5 31.83 2.72 -21.02
C VAL A 5 30.56 2.76 -21.87
N LEU A 6 29.68 1.77 -21.71
CA LEU A 6 28.34 1.80 -22.27
C LEU A 6 27.45 2.57 -21.29
N LEU A 7 27.08 3.80 -21.66
CA LEU A 7 25.95 4.50 -21.06
C LEU A 7 24.66 3.85 -21.57
N ALA A 8 23.90 3.21 -20.68
CA ALA A 8 22.54 2.80 -20.94
C ALA A 8 21.65 4.06 -20.96
N ALA A 9 21.14 4.42 -22.14
CA ALA A 9 20.11 5.44 -22.27
C ALA A 9 18.77 4.85 -21.81
N ALA A 10 18.22 5.36 -20.71
CA ALA A 10 16.86 5.09 -20.31
C ALA A 10 15.91 5.74 -21.32
N VAL A 11 15.24 4.93 -22.14
CA VAL A 11 14.16 5.38 -23.01
C VAL A 11 12.87 5.22 -22.21
N ALA A 12 12.38 6.32 -21.64
CA ALA A 12 11.03 6.39 -21.11
C ALA A 12 10.04 6.38 -22.29
N PRO A 13 9.02 5.52 -22.32
CA PRO A 13 7.98 5.60 -23.33
C PRO A 13 7.14 6.86 -23.04
N ILE A 14 7.29 7.88 -23.88
CA ILE A 14 6.39 9.03 -23.90
C ILE A 14 5.06 8.51 -24.47
N LEU A 15 4.07 8.32 -23.60
CA LEU A 15 2.67 8.19 -24.00
C LEU A 15 2.29 9.48 -24.72
N ALA A 16 2.28 9.44 -26.05
CA ALA A 16 1.69 10.49 -26.87
C ALA A 16 0.18 10.45 -26.65
N VAL A 17 -0.29 11.25 -25.70
CA VAL A 17 -1.72 11.57 -25.59
C VAL A 17 -2.05 12.41 -26.82
N THR A 18 -2.57 11.76 -27.87
CA THR A 18 -3.28 12.46 -28.92
C THR A 18 -4.53 13.06 -28.29
N ALA A 19 -4.43 14.32 -27.88
CA ALA A 19 -5.59 15.11 -27.52
C ALA A 19 -6.49 15.18 -28.76
N ALA A 20 -7.59 14.43 -28.74
CA ALA A 20 -8.65 14.58 -29.71
C ALA A 20 -9.15 16.02 -29.61
N VAL A 21 -8.93 16.80 -30.68
CA VAL A 21 -9.51 18.14 -30.82
C VAL A 21 -11.02 17.95 -30.94
N THR A 22 -11.75 18.18 -29.86
CA THR A 22 -13.21 18.14 -29.88
C THR A 22 -13.73 19.36 -30.63
N VAL A 23 -14.36 19.11 -31.78
CA VAL A 23 -15.14 20.12 -32.50
C VAL A 23 -16.36 20.44 -31.63
N PRO A 24 -16.60 21.70 -31.22
CA PRO A 24 -17.79 22.03 -30.44
C PRO A 24 -19.01 21.92 -31.36
N GLY A 25 -19.81 20.86 -31.22
CA GLY A 25 -21.06 20.70 -31.97
C GLY A 25 -21.47 19.27 -32.35
N CYS A 26 -20.62 18.26 -32.18
CA CYS A 26 -21.04 16.86 -32.25
C CYS A 26 -21.44 16.41 -30.84
N GLY A 27 -22.71 16.09 -30.64
CA GLY A 27 -23.13 15.39 -29.42
C GLY A 27 -22.30 14.12 -29.28
N GLU A 28 -21.86 13.81 -28.07
CA GLU A 28 -21.26 12.50 -27.81
C GLU A 28 -22.32 11.44 -28.06
N GLU A 29 -22.03 10.51 -28.96
CA GLU A 29 -22.88 9.36 -29.22
C GLU A 29 -22.58 8.32 -28.13
N PHE A 30 -23.56 8.07 -27.28
CA PHE A 30 -23.50 7.02 -26.26
C PHE A 30 -24.15 5.75 -26.79
N GLU A 31 -23.49 4.63 -26.58
CA GLU A 31 -24.06 3.30 -26.81
C GLU A 31 -24.97 2.87 -25.66
N ASN A 32 -25.82 1.87 -25.90
CA ASN A 32 -26.69 1.32 -24.87
C ASN A 32 -25.92 0.36 -23.95
N ILE A 33 -25.62 0.82 -22.74
CA ILE A 33 -24.86 0.03 -21.76
C ILE A 33 -25.60 -1.25 -21.34
N CYS A 34 -26.94 -1.25 -21.34
CA CYS A 34 -27.73 -2.43 -20.96
C CYS A 34 -27.59 -3.55 -21.99
N GLU A 35 -27.67 -3.21 -23.28
CA GLU A 35 -27.48 -4.18 -24.37
C GLU A 35 -26.05 -4.70 -24.39
N PHE A 36 -25.06 -3.83 -24.21
CA PHE A 36 -23.64 -4.22 -24.18
C PHE A 36 -23.31 -5.19 -23.04
N LEU A 37 -23.86 -4.95 -21.83
CA LEU A 37 -23.65 -5.82 -20.68
C LEU A 37 -24.48 -7.10 -20.72
N ASP A 38 -25.62 -7.11 -21.41
CA ASP A 38 -26.44 -8.32 -21.57
C ASP A 38 -25.95 -9.22 -22.71
N ASP A 39 -25.29 -8.64 -23.72
CA ASP A 39 -24.74 -9.37 -24.86
C ASP A 39 -23.54 -10.22 -24.44
N SER A 40 -23.74 -11.54 -24.33
CA SER A 40 -22.68 -12.52 -24.04
C SER A 40 -21.51 -12.53 -25.04
N SER A 41 -21.70 -11.96 -26.24
CA SER A 41 -20.66 -11.84 -27.27
C SER A 41 -19.92 -10.51 -27.22
N SER A 42 -20.28 -9.61 -26.28
CA SER A 42 -19.57 -8.35 -26.10
C SER A 42 -18.12 -8.60 -25.71
N CYS A 43 -17.23 -7.69 -26.10
CA CYS A 43 -15.81 -7.85 -25.84
C CYS A 43 -15.46 -7.84 -24.35
N TYR A 44 -16.34 -7.28 -23.52
CA TYR A 44 -16.26 -7.34 -22.07
C TYR A 44 -16.42 -8.76 -21.51
N HIS A 45 -17.41 -9.52 -22.00
CA HIS A 45 -17.62 -10.92 -21.60
C HIS A 45 -16.63 -11.87 -22.27
N ALA A 46 -16.24 -11.58 -23.51
CA ALA A 46 -15.19 -12.32 -24.20
C ALA A 46 -13.89 -12.27 -23.40
N PHE A 47 -13.48 -11.10 -22.91
CA PHE A 47 -12.31 -10.95 -22.04
C PHE A 47 -12.39 -11.86 -20.80
N GLN A 48 -13.52 -11.89 -20.10
CA GLN A 48 -13.68 -12.71 -18.89
C GLN A 48 -13.65 -14.22 -19.16
N THR A 49 -14.03 -14.63 -20.37
CA THR A 49 -14.03 -16.04 -20.80
C THR A 49 -12.64 -16.45 -21.28
N GLU A 50 -11.99 -15.60 -22.08
CA GLU A 50 -10.63 -15.80 -22.60
C GLU A 50 -9.58 -15.87 -21.48
N THR A 51 -9.76 -15.09 -20.42
CA THR A 51 -8.80 -14.96 -19.32
C THR A 51 -9.11 -15.84 -18.12
N ASP A 52 -10.22 -16.58 -18.18
CA ASP A 52 -10.68 -17.42 -17.08
C ASP A 52 -9.67 -18.52 -16.74
N ALA A 53 -9.37 -18.64 -15.44
CA ALA A 53 -8.41 -19.60 -14.89
C ALA A 53 -7.01 -19.57 -15.55
N GLN A 54 -6.67 -18.52 -16.32
CA GLN A 54 -5.36 -18.35 -16.93
C GLN A 54 -4.39 -17.78 -15.90
N CYS A 55 -4.58 -16.49 -15.61
CA CYS A 55 -3.80 -15.83 -14.59
C CYS A 55 -4.55 -15.92 -13.25
N TRP A 56 -5.75 -15.36 -13.15
CA TRP A 56 -6.54 -15.32 -11.91
C TRP A 56 -7.71 -16.30 -11.92
N THR A 57 -8.08 -16.75 -10.73
CA THR A 57 -9.24 -17.64 -10.50
C THR A 57 -10.46 -16.78 -10.15
N LYS A 58 -11.62 -17.14 -10.70
CA LYS A 58 -12.91 -16.55 -10.31
C LYS A 58 -13.33 -17.07 -8.93
N GLY A 59 -13.74 -16.17 -8.06
CA GLY A 59 -14.25 -16.47 -6.73
C GLY A 59 -13.88 -15.40 -5.71
N GLU A 60 -14.79 -15.10 -4.80
CA GLU A 60 -14.50 -14.24 -3.67
C GLU A 60 -13.62 -15.00 -2.67
N GLY A 61 -12.45 -14.44 -2.33
CA GLY A 61 -11.47 -15.10 -1.47
C GLY A 61 -10.62 -16.19 -2.14
N GLU A 62 -10.79 -16.41 -3.46
CA GLU A 62 -9.98 -17.33 -4.26
C GLU A 62 -8.74 -16.63 -4.88
N GLY A 63 -8.46 -15.40 -4.44
CA GLY A 63 -7.32 -14.62 -4.91
C GLY A 63 -5.99 -15.11 -4.32
N PRO A 64 -4.86 -14.81 -4.99
CA PRO A 64 -3.56 -15.21 -4.48
C PRO A 64 -3.23 -14.41 -3.21
N ILE A 65 -2.95 -15.14 -2.12
CA ILE A 65 -2.58 -14.55 -0.83
C ILE A 65 -1.06 -14.48 -0.72
N GLY A 66 -0.54 -13.35 -0.29
CA GLY A 66 0.90 -13.14 -0.11
C GLY A 66 1.28 -12.24 1.05
N ASN A 67 2.59 -12.06 1.24
CA ASN A 67 3.13 -11.19 2.28
C ASN A 67 4.24 -10.31 1.69
N PHE A 68 4.30 -9.06 2.15
CA PHE A 68 5.48 -8.23 1.93
C PHE A 68 6.64 -8.70 2.81
N ALA A 69 7.87 -8.55 2.33
CA ALA A 69 9.06 -8.93 3.10
C ALA A 69 9.24 -8.10 4.37
N SER A 70 8.92 -6.80 4.30
CA SER A 70 8.98 -5.88 5.43
C SER A 70 8.07 -4.68 5.21
N ARG A 71 7.77 -3.94 6.29
CA ARG A 71 6.87 -2.78 6.25
C ARG A 71 7.41 -1.60 5.44
N ASP A 72 8.73 -1.48 5.35
CA ASP A 72 9.45 -0.45 4.59
C ASP A 72 9.63 -0.83 3.10
N LYS A 73 9.30 -2.07 2.71
CA LYS A 73 9.45 -2.57 1.34
C LYS A 73 8.14 -3.16 0.82
N LEU A 74 7.28 -2.28 0.34
CA LEU A 74 5.97 -2.63 -0.22
C LEU A 74 5.97 -2.61 -1.76
N ASP A 75 7.07 -3.05 -2.35
CA ASP A 75 7.28 -3.22 -3.79
C ASP A 75 6.92 -4.63 -4.26
N VAL A 76 7.24 -5.65 -3.46
CA VAL A 76 6.99 -7.05 -3.83
C VAL A 76 6.25 -7.79 -2.73
N CYS A 77 5.07 -8.31 -3.09
CA CYS A 77 4.31 -9.23 -2.27
C CYS A 77 4.54 -10.66 -2.76
N PHE A 78 5.13 -11.48 -1.90
CA PHE A 78 5.48 -12.87 -2.19
C PHE A 78 4.27 -13.77 -1.91
N LEU A 79 3.82 -14.49 -2.93
CA LEU A 79 2.61 -15.31 -2.87
C LEU A 79 2.88 -16.66 -2.21
N LYS A 80 1.94 -17.15 -1.40
CA LYS A 80 2.07 -18.42 -0.68
C LYS A 80 2.15 -19.62 -1.63
N ASP A 81 1.38 -19.59 -2.70
CA ASP A 81 1.33 -20.65 -3.71
C ASP A 81 2.40 -20.50 -4.82
N GLY A 82 3.34 -19.57 -4.62
CA GLY A 82 4.43 -19.28 -5.55
C GLY A 82 4.14 -18.11 -6.48
N GLY A 83 5.23 -17.49 -6.96
CA GLY A 83 5.17 -16.24 -7.72
C GLY A 83 5.09 -15.01 -6.82
N GLN A 84 4.81 -13.86 -7.44
CA GLN A 84 4.85 -12.57 -6.75
C GLN A 84 3.96 -11.54 -7.43
N ILE A 85 3.48 -10.58 -6.63
CA ILE A 85 2.86 -9.34 -7.10
C ILE A 85 3.91 -8.23 -6.96
N VAL A 86 4.25 -7.59 -8.07
CA VAL A 86 5.25 -6.53 -8.13
C VAL A 86 4.53 -5.21 -8.39
N PHE A 87 4.54 -4.32 -7.40
CA PHE A 87 3.95 -2.99 -7.48
C PHE A 87 4.95 -2.01 -8.10
N ASP A 88 4.47 -1.21 -9.04
CA ASP A 88 5.24 -0.13 -9.65
C ASP A 88 4.33 1.10 -9.89
N PRO A 89 4.50 2.20 -9.12
CA PRO A 89 5.50 2.38 -8.07
C PRO A 89 5.25 1.51 -6.83
N PRO A 90 6.27 1.28 -5.97
CA PRO A 90 6.08 0.67 -4.66
C PRO A 90 5.02 1.40 -3.83
N LEU A 91 4.28 0.67 -3.01
CA LEU A 91 3.27 1.29 -2.14
C LEU A 91 3.95 2.11 -1.04
N ASP A 92 3.48 3.33 -0.81
CA ASP A 92 3.99 4.19 0.25
C ASP A 92 3.13 4.05 1.51
N ILE A 93 3.67 3.43 2.56
CA ILE A 93 2.98 3.21 3.84
C ILE A 93 2.48 4.51 4.48
N ALA A 94 3.13 5.65 4.23
CA ALA A 94 2.72 6.95 4.75
C ALA A 94 1.51 7.54 4.02
N ALA A 95 1.22 7.07 2.81
CA ALA A 95 0.11 7.53 1.97
C ALA A 95 -1.05 6.51 1.92
N PHE A 96 -1.19 5.66 2.95
CA PHE A 96 -2.29 4.69 3.02
C PHE A 96 -3.62 5.33 3.49
N PRO A 97 -4.76 4.88 2.96
CA PRO A 97 -4.91 3.87 1.90
C PRO A 97 -4.56 4.45 0.51
N PRO A 98 -3.85 3.69 -0.36
CA PRO A 98 -3.54 4.15 -1.70
C PRO A 98 -4.83 4.37 -2.52
N THR A 99 -4.86 5.45 -3.30
CA THR A 99 -5.99 5.77 -4.19
C THR A 99 -5.85 5.15 -5.58
N SER A 100 -4.63 4.75 -5.94
CA SER A 100 -4.31 4.05 -7.18
C SER A 100 -3.21 3.02 -6.91
N VAL A 101 -3.22 1.92 -7.65
CA VAL A 101 -2.18 0.89 -7.60
C VAL A 101 -1.93 0.36 -9.00
N SER A 102 -0.67 0.15 -9.36
CA SER A 102 -0.30 -0.56 -10.58
C SER A 102 0.65 -1.70 -10.23
N PHE A 103 0.39 -2.88 -10.75
CA PHE A 103 1.19 -4.05 -10.45
C PHE A 103 1.23 -5.05 -11.60
N LYS A 104 2.25 -5.90 -11.55
CA LYS A 104 2.39 -7.10 -12.38
C LYS A 104 2.30 -8.33 -11.49
N ARG A 105 1.66 -9.37 -11.99
CA ARG A 105 1.73 -10.70 -11.40
C ARG A 105 2.74 -11.54 -12.16
N LEU A 106 3.69 -12.11 -11.43
CA LEU A 106 4.64 -13.08 -11.93
C LEU A 106 4.30 -14.48 -11.38
N ASN A 107 4.49 -15.51 -12.19
CA ASN A 107 4.34 -16.90 -11.77
C ASN A 107 5.57 -17.38 -10.96
N ALA A 108 5.57 -18.66 -10.55
CA ALA A 108 6.66 -19.25 -9.79
C ALA A 108 8.02 -19.29 -10.55
N GLN A 109 8.00 -19.15 -11.87
CA GLN A 109 9.16 -19.06 -12.75
C GLN A 109 9.59 -17.61 -13.04
N ALA A 110 8.97 -16.63 -12.37
CA ALA A 110 9.18 -15.20 -12.58
C ALA A 110 8.77 -14.69 -13.97
N GLU A 111 7.89 -15.41 -14.67
CA GLU A 111 7.29 -14.96 -15.93
C GLU A 111 6.05 -14.13 -15.68
N GLU A 112 5.85 -13.08 -16.48
CA GLU A 112 4.66 -12.24 -16.39
C GLU A 112 3.40 -13.03 -16.77
N CYS A 113 2.44 -13.02 -15.86
CA CYS A 113 1.14 -13.67 -15.98
C CYS A 113 0.04 -12.65 -16.35
N GLY A 114 0.18 -11.43 -15.87
CA GLY A 114 -0.74 -10.33 -16.15
C GLY A 114 -0.33 -9.08 -15.39
N SER A 115 -1.02 -7.98 -15.68
CA SER A 115 -0.81 -6.70 -15.02
C SER A 115 -2.13 -5.98 -14.82
N VAL A 116 -2.21 -5.13 -13.82
CA VAL A 116 -3.38 -4.31 -13.54
C VAL A 116 -2.95 -2.91 -13.15
N ALA A 117 -3.65 -1.92 -13.68
CA ALA A 117 -3.58 -0.54 -13.23
C ALA A 117 -4.97 -0.13 -12.71
N PHE A 118 -5.07 0.20 -11.43
CA PHE A 118 -6.28 0.68 -10.78
C PHE A 118 -6.10 2.14 -10.41
N SER A 119 -7.08 2.98 -10.76
CA SER A 119 -7.09 4.40 -10.40
C SER A 119 -8.44 4.89 -9.88
N GLY A 120 -9.40 3.98 -9.68
CA GLY A 120 -10.71 4.28 -9.13
C GLY A 120 -11.71 3.15 -9.36
N GLU A 121 -12.87 3.24 -8.72
CA GLU A 121 -13.91 2.20 -8.75
C GLU A 121 -14.33 1.81 -10.18
N PHE A 122 -14.41 2.80 -11.07
CA PHE A 122 -14.80 2.61 -12.48
C PHE A 122 -13.65 2.93 -13.45
N SER A 123 -12.43 3.00 -12.94
CA SER A 123 -11.24 3.36 -13.71
C SER A 123 -10.11 2.38 -13.42
N TYR A 124 -9.97 1.38 -14.28
CA TYR A 124 -8.95 0.34 -14.17
C TYR A 124 -8.63 -0.28 -15.53
N SER A 125 -7.42 -0.82 -15.67
CA SER A 125 -6.98 -1.60 -16.81
C SER A 125 -6.45 -2.94 -16.33
N VAL A 126 -6.91 -4.02 -16.93
CA VAL A 126 -6.46 -5.39 -16.63
C VAL A 126 -5.88 -5.99 -17.90
N THR A 127 -4.67 -6.51 -17.81
CA THR A 127 -4.04 -7.32 -18.84
C THR A 127 -3.79 -8.72 -18.30
N ALA A 128 -4.22 -9.74 -19.03
CA ALA A 128 -3.87 -11.13 -18.74
C ALA A 128 -3.11 -11.73 -19.92
N GLN A 129 -2.06 -12.48 -19.63
CA GLN A 129 -1.32 -13.24 -20.62
C GLN A 129 -2.05 -14.57 -20.85
N VAL A 130 -2.57 -14.76 -22.06
CA VAL A 130 -3.28 -15.99 -22.45
C VAL A 130 -2.45 -16.74 -23.50
N PRO A 131 -2.42 -18.07 -23.48
CA PRO A 131 -1.76 -18.84 -24.54
C PRO A 131 -2.49 -18.65 -25.87
N CYS A 132 -1.74 -18.61 -26.97
CA CYS A 132 -2.35 -18.62 -28.30
C CYS A 132 -3.24 -19.86 -28.49
N SER A 133 -4.46 -19.63 -28.95
CA SER A 133 -5.47 -20.67 -29.20
C SER A 133 -6.00 -20.52 -30.62
N GLN A 134 -6.63 -21.57 -31.16
CA GLN A 134 -7.19 -21.52 -32.51
C GLN A 134 -8.21 -20.38 -32.66
N ASN A 135 -8.98 -20.09 -31.61
CA ASN A 135 -9.93 -18.97 -31.61
C ASN A 135 -9.23 -17.61 -31.80
N LEU A 136 -8.03 -17.43 -31.22
CA LEU A 136 -7.25 -16.20 -31.37
C LEU A 136 -6.62 -16.10 -32.76
N VAL A 137 -6.19 -17.23 -33.33
CA VAL A 137 -5.72 -17.31 -34.72
C VAL A 137 -6.86 -16.96 -35.68
N ASP A 138 -8.03 -17.56 -35.49
CA ASP A 138 -9.22 -17.30 -36.32
C ASP A 138 -9.73 -15.86 -36.19
N ALA A 139 -9.46 -15.22 -35.04
CA ALA A 139 -9.76 -13.81 -34.79
C ALA A 139 -8.71 -12.85 -35.38
N GLY A 140 -7.63 -13.35 -35.98
CA GLY A 140 -6.57 -12.55 -36.61
C GLY A 140 -5.69 -11.80 -35.60
N VAL A 141 -5.45 -12.38 -34.43
CA VAL A 141 -4.47 -11.83 -33.47
C VAL A 141 -3.08 -12.04 -34.03
N GLU A 142 -2.44 -10.95 -34.50
CA GLU A 142 -1.16 -10.96 -35.23
C GLU A 142 -0.10 -11.83 -34.55
N GLU A 143 0.06 -11.72 -33.23
CA GLU A 143 1.07 -12.48 -32.47
C GLU A 143 0.79 -13.99 -32.44
N CYS A 144 -0.47 -14.41 -32.63
CA CYS A 144 -0.86 -15.81 -32.72
C CYS A 144 -0.88 -16.34 -34.16
N GLU A 145 -0.99 -15.49 -35.18
CA GLU A 145 -0.95 -15.93 -36.58
C GLU A 145 0.37 -16.63 -36.92
N ASP A 146 1.49 -16.08 -36.44
CA ASP A 146 2.83 -16.64 -36.67
C ASP A 146 3.14 -17.83 -35.75
N ALA A 147 2.66 -17.80 -34.50
CA ALA A 147 2.91 -18.82 -33.49
C ALA A 147 2.03 -20.08 -33.67
N GLY A 148 0.83 -19.91 -34.24
CA GLY A 148 -0.20 -20.94 -34.27
C GLY A 148 -0.81 -21.24 -32.89
N ALA A 149 -1.64 -22.27 -32.83
CA ALA A 149 -2.38 -22.67 -31.61
C ALA A 149 -1.60 -23.65 -30.72
N ASP A 150 -0.26 -23.58 -30.71
CA ASP A 150 0.59 -24.53 -29.97
C ASP A 150 0.70 -24.23 -28.46
N GLY A 151 0.18 -23.07 -28.04
CA GLY A 151 0.13 -22.62 -26.65
C GLY A 151 1.48 -22.22 -26.04
N THR A 152 2.55 -22.19 -26.83
CA THR A 152 3.90 -21.82 -26.36
C THR A 152 4.09 -20.31 -26.27
N VAL A 153 3.45 -19.57 -27.18
CA VAL A 153 3.42 -18.10 -27.17
C VAL A 153 2.21 -17.63 -26.38
N LYS A 154 2.45 -16.64 -25.51
CA LYS A 154 1.39 -15.95 -24.76
C LYS A 154 1.20 -14.54 -25.32
N VAL A 155 -0.05 -14.11 -25.36
CA VAL A 155 -0.45 -12.79 -25.83
C VAL A 155 -1.19 -12.03 -24.73
N GLY A 156 -0.93 -10.73 -24.65
CA GLY A 156 -1.59 -9.85 -23.70
C GLY A 156 -2.99 -9.50 -24.17
N ARG A 157 -4.01 -9.86 -23.38
CA ARG A 157 -5.38 -9.40 -23.59
C ARG A 157 -5.66 -8.31 -22.58
N THR A 158 -6.00 -7.12 -23.04
CA THR A 158 -6.23 -5.95 -22.17
C THR A 158 -7.67 -5.47 -22.24
N LEU A 159 -8.32 -5.38 -21.08
CA LEU A 159 -9.60 -4.69 -20.90
C LEU A 159 -9.36 -3.43 -20.07
N THR A 160 -9.73 -2.28 -20.60
CA THR A 160 -9.59 -0.99 -19.91
C THR A 160 -10.95 -0.32 -19.76
N LEU A 161 -11.29 0.04 -18.53
CA LEU A 161 -12.44 0.86 -18.18
C LEU A 161 -11.92 2.19 -17.65
N THR A 162 -12.43 3.29 -18.17
CA THR A 162 -12.08 4.64 -17.68
C THR A 162 -13.31 5.50 -17.50
N THR A 163 -13.34 6.25 -16.40
CA THR A 163 -14.27 7.35 -16.19
C THR A 163 -13.46 8.64 -16.10
N PRO A 164 -13.56 9.54 -17.09
CA PRO A 164 -12.95 10.86 -17.01
C PRO A 164 -13.40 11.62 -15.75
N GLU A 165 -12.47 12.37 -15.16
CA GLU A 165 -12.75 13.13 -13.94
C GLU A 165 -13.91 14.12 -14.13
N GLY A 166 -14.82 14.16 -13.15
CA GLY A 166 -15.98 15.05 -13.17
C GLY A 166 -17.08 14.63 -14.16
N ARG A 167 -16.98 13.44 -14.78
CA ARG A 167 -17.98 12.93 -15.72
C ARG A 167 -18.63 11.64 -15.22
N SER A 168 -19.87 11.42 -15.65
CA SER A 168 -20.61 10.17 -15.42
C SER A 168 -20.55 9.25 -16.63
N THR A 169 -19.45 9.26 -17.38
CA THR A 169 -19.26 8.40 -18.56
C THR A 169 -18.44 7.16 -18.20
N LEU A 170 -18.57 6.12 -19.01
CA LEU A 170 -17.77 4.91 -18.93
C LEU A 170 -17.25 4.58 -20.33
N ASP A 171 -15.94 4.67 -20.49
CA ASP A 171 -15.24 4.24 -21.69
C ASP A 171 -14.74 2.81 -21.47
N VAL A 172 -15.05 1.91 -22.40
CA VAL A 172 -14.58 0.52 -22.37
C VAL A 172 -13.70 0.29 -23.60
N SER A 173 -12.40 0.12 -23.41
CA SER A 173 -11.47 -0.25 -24.47
C SER A 173 -11.13 -1.73 -24.36
N CYS A 174 -11.43 -2.46 -25.41
CA CYS A 174 -11.28 -3.90 -25.48
C CYS A 174 -9.98 -4.31 -26.17
N ALA A 175 -9.56 -5.55 -25.90
CA ALA A 175 -8.28 -6.07 -26.34
C ALA A 175 -8.13 -6.23 -27.87
N GLY A 176 -9.23 -6.10 -28.63
CA GLY A 176 -9.21 -6.05 -30.11
C GLY A 176 -9.16 -4.63 -30.69
N GLY A 177 -8.85 -3.62 -29.88
CA GLY A 177 -8.78 -2.21 -30.29
C GLY A 177 -10.13 -1.51 -30.46
N LYS A 178 -11.25 -2.22 -30.30
CA LYS A 178 -12.58 -1.61 -30.25
C LYS A 178 -12.75 -0.86 -28.93
N SER A 179 -13.27 0.35 -29.00
CA SER A 179 -13.65 1.16 -27.84
C SER A 179 -15.14 1.44 -27.88
N HIS A 180 -15.76 1.44 -26.72
CA HIS A 180 -17.17 1.71 -26.51
C HIS A 180 -17.35 2.87 -25.53
N HIS A 181 -18.36 3.71 -25.77
CA HIS A 181 -18.62 4.90 -24.97
C HIS A 181 -20.03 4.90 -24.39
N PHE A 182 -20.15 4.94 -23.07
CA PHE A 182 -21.43 4.83 -22.37
C PHE A 182 -21.66 5.98 -21.41
N ASN A 183 -22.93 6.36 -21.24
CA ASN A 183 -23.35 7.15 -20.10
C ASN A 183 -23.67 6.21 -18.94
N ARG A 184 -22.93 6.29 -17.84
CA ARG A 184 -23.06 5.37 -16.71
C ARG A 184 -24.41 5.53 -15.99
N VAL A 185 -25.04 6.69 -16.09
CA VAL A 185 -26.36 6.94 -15.47
C VAL A 185 -27.45 6.06 -16.09
N ASP A 186 -27.31 5.71 -17.37
CA ASP A 186 -28.28 4.90 -18.12
C ASP A 186 -28.39 3.48 -17.58
N ILE A 187 -27.47 3.05 -16.71
CA ILE A 187 -27.58 1.75 -16.05
C ILE A 187 -28.81 1.63 -15.14
N GLN A 188 -29.37 2.77 -14.71
CA GLN A 188 -30.63 2.83 -13.98
C GLN A 188 -31.82 2.35 -14.84
N GLU A 189 -31.69 2.37 -16.17
CA GLU A 189 -32.72 1.92 -17.10
C GLU A 189 -32.67 0.42 -17.37
N CYS A 190 -31.58 -0.26 -16.99
CA CYS A 190 -31.42 -1.69 -17.26
C CYS A 190 -32.32 -2.57 -16.38
N ALA A 191 -32.62 -2.13 -15.15
CA ALA A 191 -33.45 -2.85 -14.20
C ALA A 191 -34.12 -1.88 -13.21
N ASP A 192 -35.19 -2.31 -12.54
CA ASP A 192 -35.92 -1.58 -11.51
C ASP A 192 -35.28 -1.71 -10.11
N THR A 193 -34.61 -2.84 -9.84
CA THR A 193 -33.92 -3.07 -8.56
C THR A 193 -32.54 -3.71 -8.76
N ARG A 194 -31.63 -3.45 -7.79
CA ARG A 194 -30.28 -4.03 -7.72
C ARG A 194 -29.38 -3.70 -8.92
N GLN A 195 -29.59 -2.53 -9.54
CA GLN A 195 -28.81 -2.02 -10.67
C GLN A 195 -27.33 -1.82 -10.31
N ASP A 196 -27.01 -1.66 -9.03
CA ASP A 196 -25.64 -1.59 -8.51
C ASP A 196 -24.81 -2.84 -8.85
N ARG A 197 -25.46 -3.97 -9.12
CA ARG A 197 -24.83 -5.23 -9.54
C ARG A 197 -24.49 -5.29 -11.02
N LEU A 198 -25.03 -4.38 -11.82
CA LEU A 198 -24.75 -4.28 -13.26
C LEU A 198 -23.57 -3.37 -13.56
N GLN A 199 -23.06 -2.60 -12.60
CA GLN A 199 -21.90 -1.74 -12.83
C GLN A 199 -20.62 -2.55 -12.67
N PRO A 200 -19.78 -2.68 -13.72
CA PRO A 200 -18.42 -3.17 -13.56
C PRO A 200 -17.68 -2.27 -12.57
N ARG A 201 -17.13 -2.83 -11.51
CA ARG A 201 -16.46 -2.03 -10.48
C ARG A 201 -15.25 -2.73 -9.88
N ALA A 202 -14.22 -1.97 -9.60
CA ALA A 202 -13.03 -2.39 -8.88
C ALA A 202 -13.07 -1.84 -7.44
N VAL A 203 -12.70 -2.66 -6.48
CA VAL A 203 -12.66 -2.30 -5.06
C VAL A 203 -11.28 -2.60 -4.52
N LEU A 204 -10.58 -1.54 -4.11
CA LEU A 204 -9.30 -1.62 -3.43
C LEU A 204 -9.54 -1.46 -1.92
N GLU A 205 -9.36 -2.54 -1.18
CA GLU A 205 -9.42 -2.54 0.29
C GLU A 205 -7.99 -2.49 0.82
N ALA A 206 -7.68 -1.45 1.59
CA ALA A 206 -6.34 -1.28 2.12
C ALA A 206 -6.36 -0.74 3.55
N SER A 207 -5.50 -1.32 4.39
CA SER A 207 -5.21 -0.88 5.75
C SER A 207 -3.71 -0.97 5.97
N ALA A 208 -3.13 0.09 6.53
CA ALA A 208 -1.71 0.09 6.92
C ALA A 208 -1.43 -0.81 8.15
N GLY A 209 -2.45 -1.41 8.76
CA GLY A 209 -2.33 -2.09 10.05
C GLY A 209 -2.38 -1.11 11.22
N ASN A 210 -2.38 -1.64 12.43
CA ASN A 210 -2.52 -0.86 13.66
C ASN A 210 -1.25 -0.97 14.53
N GLN A 211 -1.02 0.03 15.38
CA GLN A 211 0.11 -0.03 16.31
C GLN A 211 -0.13 -1.13 17.35
N PRO A 212 0.76 -2.14 17.48
CA PRO A 212 0.64 -3.14 18.52
C PRO A 212 0.86 -2.53 19.91
N PRO A 213 0.32 -3.15 20.98
CA PRO A 213 0.56 -2.70 22.33
C PRO A 213 2.06 -2.71 22.66
N PRO A 214 2.51 -1.86 23.61
CA PRO A 214 3.93 -1.66 23.88
C PRO A 214 4.64 -2.88 24.49
N GLN A 215 3.88 -3.90 24.89
CA GLN A 215 4.37 -5.15 25.47
C GLN A 215 3.63 -6.32 24.79
N PRO A 216 4.32 -7.41 24.42
CA PRO A 216 3.64 -8.64 24.04
C PRO A 216 2.81 -9.16 25.24
N PRO A 217 1.65 -9.79 25.00
CA PRO A 217 0.87 -10.37 26.08
C PRO A 217 1.72 -11.39 26.87
N PRO A 218 1.65 -11.38 28.21
CA PRO A 218 2.53 -12.18 29.07
C PRO A 218 2.43 -13.70 28.82
N ASP A 219 1.32 -14.15 28.25
CA ASP A 219 1.03 -15.57 28.02
C ASP A 219 1.52 -16.09 26.65
N GLY A 220 2.22 -15.25 25.85
CA GLY A 220 2.64 -15.65 24.50
C GLY A 220 1.46 -16.02 23.59
N GLY A 221 0.33 -15.31 23.76
CA GLY A 221 -0.92 -15.48 23.00
C GLY A 221 -0.76 -15.33 21.49
N PRO A 222 -1.86 -15.45 20.70
CA PRO A 222 -1.79 -15.53 19.23
C PRO A 222 -0.87 -14.45 18.71
N THR A 223 -0.01 -14.83 17.76
CA THR A 223 1.06 -13.98 17.23
C THR A 223 0.51 -12.58 16.99
N MET A 224 1.09 -11.58 17.67
CA MET A 224 0.81 -10.14 17.58
C MET A 224 0.79 -9.60 16.13
N THR A 225 1.08 -10.43 15.15
CA THR A 225 1.06 -10.17 13.73
C THR A 225 -0.36 -10.10 13.16
N GLU A 226 -1.24 -11.08 13.38
CA GLU A 226 -2.53 -11.16 12.64
C GLU A 226 -3.53 -10.07 13.03
N LEU A 227 -3.49 -9.57 14.27
CA LEU A 227 -4.43 -8.55 14.74
C LEU A 227 -4.02 -7.12 14.31
N TYR A 228 -2.72 -6.92 14.06
CA TYR A 228 -2.12 -5.59 13.85
C TYR A 228 -1.51 -5.43 12.46
N GLU A 229 -1.40 -6.50 11.68
CA GLU A 229 -0.94 -6.44 10.30
C GLU A 229 -1.87 -5.58 9.43
N GLY A 230 -1.26 -4.95 8.44
CA GLY A 230 -1.99 -4.30 7.37
C GLY A 230 -2.36 -5.29 6.28
N SER A 231 -3.19 -4.82 5.36
CA SER A 231 -3.51 -5.56 4.14
C SER A 231 -3.76 -4.60 3.00
N VAL A 232 -3.54 -5.09 1.78
CA VAL A 232 -3.97 -4.45 0.55
C VAL A 232 -4.52 -5.53 -0.36
N LYS A 233 -5.74 -5.33 -0.84
CA LYS A 233 -6.51 -6.32 -1.59
C LYS A 233 -7.27 -5.65 -2.71
N LEU A 234 -7.16 -6.16 -3.93
CA LEU A 234 -7.91 -5.65 -5.08
C LEU A 234 -8.87 -6.73 -5.58
N ARG A 235 -10.15 -6.36 -5.70
CA ARG A 235 -11.20 -7.18 -6.30
C ARG A 235 -11.89 -6.43 -7.42
N ILE A 236 -12.28 -7.14 -8.47
CA ILE A 236 -13.12 -6.59 -9.53
C ILE A 236 -14.38 -7.43 -9.65
N TYR A 237 -15.51 -6.74 -9.69
CA TYR A 237 -16.84 -7.30 -9.87
C TYR A 237 -17.24 -7.16 -11.33
N TYR A 238 -17.49 -8.30 -11.94
CA TYR A 238 -17.84 -8.45 -13.34
C TYR A 238 -19.32 -8.85 -13.46
N PRO A 239 -20.22 -7.94 -13.87
CA PRO A 239 -21.60 -8.29 -14.17
C PRO A 239 -21.65 -9.41 -15.21
N ARG A 240 -22.58 -10.34 -15.03
CA ARG A 240 -22.81 -11.45 -15.95
C ARG A 240 -23.80 -11.06 -17.05
N SER A 241 -23.65 -11.64 -18.24
CA SER A 241 -24.66 -11.55 -19.30
C SER A 241 -25.95 -12.26 -18.86
N GLY A 242 -27.12 -11.77 -19.25
CA GLY A 242 -28.40 -12.37 -18.84
C GLY A 242 -28.73 -12.17 -17.36
N ALA A 243 -28.10 -11.20 -16.68
CA ALA A 243 -28.32 -10.97 -15.26
C ALA A 243 -29.69 -10.34 -14.95
N THR A 244 -30.31 -9.67 -15.92
CA THR A 244 -31.62 -9.03 -15.78
C THR A 244 -32.75 -9.97 -16.18
N VAL A 245 -33.70 -10.21 -15.29
CA VAL A 245 -34.89 -11.04 -15.55
C VAL A 245 -36.13 -10.18 -15.45
N GLU A 246 -37.02 -10.27 -16.44
CA GLU A 246 -38.34 -9.63 -16.36
C GLU A 246 -39.33 -10.52 -15.60
N ASN A 247 -39.88 -9.99 -14.51
CA ASN A 247 -40.96 -10.62 -13.79
C ASN A 247 -42.25 -10.55 -14.62
N LYS A 248 -42.80 -11.73 -14.93
CA LYS A 248 -43.98 -11.87 -15.80
C LYS A 248 -45.26 -11.22 -15.22
N GLU A 249 -45.37 -11.13 -13.90
CA GLU A 249 -46.54 -10.60 -13.20
C GLU A 249 -46.43 -9.09 -12.99
N THR A 250 -45.28 -8.60 -12.51
CA THR A 250 -45.09 -7.18 -12.17
C THR A 250 -44.60 -6.34 -13.34
N LYS A 251 -44.13 -6.98 -14.43
CA LYS A 251 -43.47 -6.34 -15.58
C LYS A 251 -42.21 -5.56 -15.22
N LYS A 252 -41.66 -5.80 -14.04
CA LYS A 252 -40.42 -5.20 -13.57
C LYS A 252 -39.22 -6.05 -13.97
N LYS A 253 -38.10 -5.40 -14.27
CA LYS A 253 -36.81 -6.05 -14.52
C LYS A 253 -36.00 -6.05 -13.24
N ASP A 254 -35.55 -7.21 -12.79
CA ASP A 254 -34.73 -7.35 -11.60
C ASP A 254 -33.37 -7.98 -11.95
N VAL A 255 -32.31 -7.53 -11.28
CA VAL A 255 -30.99 -8.16 -11.40
C VAL A 255 -30.91 -9.36 -10.46
N GLU A 256 -31.00 -10.57 -11.01
CA GLU A 256 -31.02 -11.81 -10.22
C GLU A 256 -29.63 -12.44 -10.06
N LEU A 257 -28.79 -12.34 -11.08
CA LEU A 257 -27.44 -12.89 -11.04
C LEU A 257 -26.49 -11.93 -10.33
N SER A 258 -25.74 -12.45 -9.35
CA SER A 258 -24.62 -11.73 -8.76
C SER A 258 -23.46 -11.64 -9.77
N PRO A 259 -22.69 -10.54 -9.75
CA PRO A 259 -21.49 -10.42 -10.57
C PRO A 259 -20.46 -11.51 -10.19
N ASP A 260 -19.69 -11.94 -11.17
CA ASP A 260 -18.47 -12.71 -10.94
C ASP A 260 -17.44 -11.83 -10.25
N VAL A 261 -16.75 -12.39 -9.26
CA VAL A 261 -15.71 -11.68 -8.52
C VAL A 261 -14.38 -12.30 -8.87
N VAL A 262 -13.40 -11.46 -9.22
CA VAL A 262 -12.00 -11.87 -9.35
C VAL A 262 -11.20 -11.09 -8.31
N GLU A 263 -10.58 -11.81 -7.39
CA GLU A 263 -9.64 -11.24 -6.44
C GLU A 263 -8.23 -11.34 -7.03
N TYR A 264 -7.63 -10.19 -7.30
CA TYR A 264 -6.37 -10.10 -8.04
C TYR A 264 -5.15 -10.37 -7.15
N PHE A 265 -5.24 -9.98 -5.88
CA PHE A 265 -4.29 -10.28 -4.82
C PHE A 265 -4.89 -9.93 -3.44
N ASP A 266 -4.43 -10.60 -2.40
CA ASP A 266 -4.57 -10.21 -0.98
C ASP A 266 -3.19 -10.27 -0.31
N CYS A 267 -2.57 -9.11 -0.10
CA CYS A 267 -1.20 -8.99 0.39
C CYS A 267 -1.18 -8.46 1.82
N ARG A 268 -0.55 -9.21 2.73
CA ARG A 268 -0.37 -8.82 4.13
C ARG A 268 0.87 -7.95 4.31
N ILE A 269 0.69 -6.85 5.03
CA ILE A 269 1.74 -5.90 5.39
C ILE A 269 2.13 -6.16 6.85
N PRO A 270 3.41 -6.45 7.16
CA PRO A 270 3.84 -6.63 8.53
C PRO A 270 3.43 -5.45 9.44
N PRO A 271 3.04 -5.72 10.69
CA PRO A 271 2.68 -4.66 11.62
C PRO A 271 3.88 -3.73 11.87
N PRO A 272 3.63 -2.47 12.24
CA PRO A 272 4.70 -1.61 12.77
C PRO A 272 5.31 -2.21 14.04
N ALA A 273 6.58 -1.88 14.31
CA ALA A 273 7.22 -2.26 15.56
C ALA A 273 6.52 -1.57 16.75
N PRO A 274 6.37 -2.25 17.91
CA PRO A 274 5.76 -1.66 19.10
C PRO A 274 6.48 -0.39 19.56
N LEU A 275 5.73 0.61 20.06
CA LEU A 275 6.22 1.94 20.51
C LEU A 275 7.53 1.84 21.32
N CYS A 276 7.54 1.08 22.42
CA CYS A 276 8.68 0.97 23.34
C CYS A 276 9.88 0.15 22.84
N LEU A 277 9.89 -0.25 21.57
CA LEU A 277 10.88 -1.15 20.97
C LEU A 277 11.15 -0.83 19.49
N ASN A 278 10.75 0.37 19.02
CA ASN A 278 10.82 0.73 17.60
C ASN A 278 12.01 1.64 17.24
N GLY A 279 12.83 2.03 18.21
CA GLY A 279 14.02 2.86 18.00
C GLY A 279 13.72 4.35 17.81
N GLN A 280 12.47 4.77 18.04
CA GLN A 280 12.04 6.16 17.94
C GLN A 280 11.59 6.64 19.32
N LYS A 281 11.46 7.96 19.47
CA LYS A 281 10.81 8.57 20.64
C LYS A 281 9.40 8.96 20.25
N ASP A 282 8.41 8.15 20.63
CA ASP A 282 7.03 8.37 20.26
C ASP A 282 6.05 8.07 21.41
N GLY A 283 4.74 8.25 21.15
CA GLY A 283 3.70 8.03 22.16
C GLY A 283 3.92 8.85 23.44
N LEU A 284 4.15 8.15 24.55
CA LEU A 284 4.35 8.74 25.88
C LEU A 284 5.76 8.49 26.45
N GLU A 285 6.71 8.17 25.59
CA GLU A 285 8.10 7.93 25.98
C GLU A 285 8.81 9.21 26.42
N THR A 286 9.67 9.10 27.42
CA THR A 286 10.48 10.24 27.86
C THR A 286 11.85 10.28 27.18
N ASP A 287 12.38 9.13 26.76
CA ASP A 287 13.48 9.00 25.80
C ASP A 287 13.24 7.76 24.89
N ILE A 288 14.07 7.56 23.86
CA ILE A 288 13.89 6.51 22.85
C ILE A 288 13.69 5.13 23.50
N ASP A 289 12.56 4.48 23.22
CA ASP A 289 12.21 3.15 23.72
C ASP A 289 12.25 3.04 25.27
N CYS A 290 11.95 4.11 26.01
CA CYS A 290 11.94 4.07 27.48
C CYS A 290 11.11 5.16 28.19
N GLY A 291 10.80 4.87 29.46
CA GLY A 291 10.18 5.82 30.38
C GLY A 291 8.71 6.07 30.08
N GLY A 292 8.15 7.08 30.73
CA GLY A 292 6.73 7.38 30.63
C GLY A 292 5.84 6.34 31.31
N THR A 293 4.53 6.45 31.08
CA THR A 293 3.54 5.57 31.70
C THR A 293 3.35 4.25 30.96
N LEU A 294 3.73 4.18 29.68
CA LEU A 294 3.46 3.04 28.80
C LEU A 294 4.60 2.03 28.73
N CYS A 295 5.86 2.47 28.81
CA CYS A 295 7.00 1.56 28.70
C CYS A 295 7.36 0.94 30.05
N THR A 296 7.53 -0.39 30.05
CA THR A 296 8.06 -1.08 31.24
C THR A 296 9.55 -0.86 31.38
N LYS A 297 10.27 -0.71 30.27
CA LYS A 297 11.67 -0.29 30.26
C LYS A 297 11.77 1.15 30.75
N ARG A 298 12.52 1.33 31.83
CA ARG A 298 12.86 2.64 32.38
C ARG A 298 14.14 3.16 31.73
N CYS A 299 14.25 4.48 31.65
CA CYS A 299 15.36 5.16 31.04
C CYS A 299 16.61 5.03 31.90
N ALA A 300 17.72 4.67 31.27
CA ALA A 300 19.01 4.54 31.94
C ALA A 300 19.59 5.92 32.31
N GLU A 301 20.67 5.94 33.10
CA GLU A 301 21.38 7.16 33.43
C GLU A 301 21.76 7.97 32.18
N GLY A 302 21.56 9.30 32.23
CA GLY A 302 21.83 10.22 31.13
C GLY A 302 20.73 10.30 30.05
N GLN A 303 19.73 9.42 30.09
CA GLN A 303 18.55 9.53 29.23
C GLN A 303 17.51 10.48 29.83
N SER A 304 16.67 11.02 28.96
CA SER A 304 15.68 12.06 29.23
C SER A 304 14.50 11.49 30.03
N CYS A 305 13.98 12.30 30.95
CA CYS A 305 12.91 11.91 31.86
C CYS A 305 11.96 13.08 32.12
N ALA A 306 10.76 12.79 32.61
CA ALA A 306 9.82 13.79 33.09
C ALA A 306 9.60 13.67 34.62
N GLN A 307 9.73 12.47 35.17
CA GLN A 307 9.56 12.16 36.58
C GLN A 307 10.49 11.03 37.03
N ASP A 308 10.72 10.90 38.33
CA ASP A 308 11.63 9.89 38.90
C ASP A 308 11.29 8.45 38.47
N SER A 309 10.01 8.13 38.31
CA SER A 309 9.58 6.79 37.89
C SER A 309 9.94 6.45 36.44
N ASP A 310 10.38 7.42 35.63
CA ASP A 310 10.87 7.16 34.29
C ASP A 310 12.26 6.54 34.31
N CYS A 311 12.99 6.67 35.42
CA CYS A 311 14.39 6.29 35.54
C CYS A 311 14.55 4.87 36.11
N ASP A 312 15.49 4.12 35.53
CA ASP A 312 15.80 2.77 35.97
C ASP A 312 16.51 2.75 37.32
N GLY A 313 16.44 1.61 38.02
CA GLY A 313 17.13 1.40 39.30
C GLY A 313 16.72 2.36 40.43
N GLY A 314 15.55 3.00 40.30
CA GLY A 314 15.06 4.01 41.25
C GLY A 314 15.80 5.34 41.17
N GLY A 315 16.39 5.67 40.02
CA GLY A 315 17.06 6.96 39.78
C GLY A 315 16.12 8.17 39.91
N THR A 316 16.69 9.37 40.04
CA THR A 316 15.92 10.62 40.11
C THR A 316 16.02 11.40 38.80
N CYS A 317 14.93 12.04 38.41
CA CYS A 317 14.86 12.89 37.24
C CYS A 317 15.26 14.33 37.61
N ARG A 318 16.43 14.77 37.15
CA ARG A 318 16.99 16.08 37.50
C ARG A 318 17.60 16.79 36.32
N ILE A 319 17.66 18.12 36.41
CA ILE A 319 18.33 18.96 35.42
C ILE A 319 19.83 18.66 35.46
N ASP A 320 20.41 18.29 34.32
CA ASP A 320 21.85 18.08 34.18
C ASP A 320 22.60 19.40 33.92
N THR A 321 23.92 19.32 33.69
CA THR A 321 24.76 20.50 33.44
C THR A 321 24.43 21.24 32.13
N THR A 322 23.65 20.62 31.25
CA THR A 322 23.21 21.19 29.97
C THR A 322 21.82 21.82 30.07
N GLY A 323 21.15 21.69 31.22
CA GLY A 323 19.82 22.28 31.44
C GLY A 323 18.66 21.36 31.09
N PHE A 324 18.90 20.10 30.73
CA PHE A 324 17.84 19.14 30.38
C PHE A 324 17.57 18.16 31.54
N LEU A 325 16.30 17.76 31.70
CA LEU A 325 15.91 16.72 32.66
C LEU A 325 16.44 15.36 32.20
N LYS A 326 17.34 14.78 32.97
CA LYS A 326 17.97 13.48 32.74
C LYS A 326 17.89 12.57 33.97
N CYS A 327 17.86 11.27 33.74
CA CYS A 327 17.95 10.27 34.77
C CYS A 327 19.35 10.26 35.40
N GLN A 328 19.39 10.35 36.73
CA GLN A 328 20.61 10.26 37.52
C GLN A 328 20.57 9.03 38.41
N ALA A 329 21.69 8.33 38.55
CA ALA A 329 21.78 7.17 39.42
C ALA A 329 21.46 7.53 40.88
N SER A 330 20.73 6.65 41.56
CA SER A 330 20.41 6.76 42.99
C SER A 330 21.68 6.54 43.84
N GLY A 331 22.49 7.59 43.95
CA GLY A 331 23.77 7.57 44.64
C GLY A 331 24.74 8.65 44.17
N SER A 332 24.51 9.23 42.99
CA SER A 332 25.29 10.35 42.50
C SER A 332 24.74 11.64 43.10
N SER A 333 25.22 11.97 44.31
CA SER A 333 25.21 13.36 44.76
C SER A 333 26.01 14.17 43.75
N SER A 334 25.31 14.83 42.83
CA SER A 334 25.84 15.95 42.08
C SER A 334 26.41 16.93 43.09
N SER A 335 27.72 16.89 43.28
CA SER A 335 28.48 17.87 44.03
C SER A 335 28.49 19.16 43.22
N THR A 336 27.33 19.81 43.18
CA THR A 336 27.22 21.20 42.78
C THR A 336 27.98 21.96 43.83
N THR A 337 29.25 22.26 43.53
CA THR A 337 30.02 23.26 44.27
C THR A 337 29.37 24.59 43.94
N SER A 338 28.30 24.90 44.67
CA SER A 338 27.74 26.24 44.75
C SER A 338 28.81 27.10 45.40
N SER A 339 29.58 27.78 44.55
CA SER A 339 30.48 28.85 44.94
C SER A 339 29.64 29.95 45.60
N SER A 340 29.48 29.89 46.92
CA SER A 340 28.90 30.97 47.70
C SER A 340 29.94 32.10 47.74
N THR A 341 29.78 33.08 46.86
CA THR A 341 30.33 34.42 47.05
C THR A 341 29.70 35.02 48.31
N SER A 342 30.34 34.79 49.45
CA SER A 342 30.09 35.53 50.68
C SER A 342 30.78 36.89 50.59
N SER A 343 29.97 37.90 50.29
CA SER A 343 30.30 39.30 50.48
C SER A 343 30.67 39.56 51.94
N THR A 344 31.96 39.76 52.22
CA THR A 344 32.41 40.30 53.52
C THR A 344 33.12 41.62 53.26
N THR A 345 32.46 42.68 53.68
CA THR A 345 32.93 44.06 53.70
C THR A 345 34.06 44.24 54.72
N GLY A 346 35.18 44.77 54.24
CA GLY A 346 35.91 45.88 54.88
C GLY A 346 36.72 45.65 56.16
N GLY A 347 38.03 45.85 56.05
CA GLY A 347 38.76 46.67 57.03
C GLY A 347 40.04 46.08 57.64
N GLY A 348 41.19 46.62 57.21
CA GLY A 348 42.18 47.13 58.16
C GLY A 348 43.43 46.28 58.50
N ALA A 349 44.52 46.62 57.80
CA ALA A 349 45.86 46.91 58.33
C ALA A 349 46.70 45.84 59.07
N GLY A 350 47.91 45.62 58.52
CA GLY A 350 49.15 45.84 59.28
C GLY A 350 50.08 44.64 59.50
N GLY A 351 51.33 44.79 59.06
CA GLY A 351 52.51 44.25 59.77
C GLY A 351 53.26 43.12 59.08
N GLY A 352 54.50 43.40 58.68
CA GLY A 352 55.40 42.47 58.01
C GLY A 352 56.10 41.46 58.94
N GLY A 353 56.95 40.62 58.34
CA GLY A 353 57.82 39.72 59.08
C GLY A 353 58.36 38.59 58.21
N ALA A 354 59.67 38.64 57.95
CA ALA A 354 60.46 37.67 57.20
C ALA A 354 60.61 36.31 57.93
N GLY A 355 60.98 35.25 57.20
CA GLY A 355 61.51 34.03 57.81
C GLY A 355 61.62 32.84 56.86
N ALA A 356 62.84 32.40 56.62
CA ALA A 356 63.24 31.33 55.72
C ALA A 356 63.29 29.93 56.40
N GLY A 357 63.44 28.89 55.57
CA GLY A 357 63.85 27.52 55.94
C GLY A 357 62.80 26.49 55.53
N GLY A 358 63.05 25.43 54.76
CA GLY A 358 64.30 24.75 54.40
C GLY A 358 64.19 23.27 54.80
N SER A 359 64.40 22.36 53.83
CA SER A 359 64.60 20.89 53.95
C SER A 359 63.41 20.04 54.43
N GLY A 360 63.16 18.81 53.98
CA GLY A 360 63.88 17.91 53.08
C GLY A 360 63.63 16.44 53.51
N GLY A 361 63.54 15.54 52.53
CA GLY A 361 63.63 14.07 52.69
C GLY A 361 62.34 13.37 53.15
N ALA A 362 61.90 12.26 52.57
CA ALA A 362 62.40 11.39 51.51
C ALA A 362 61.20 10.72 50.83
#